data_AF-A0A6B3C9S9-F1
#
_entry.id   AF-A0A6B3C9S9-F1
#
_cell.length_a   1.000
_cell.length_b   1.000
_cell.length_c   1.000
_cell.angle_alpha   90.00
_cell.angle_beta   90.00
_cell.angle_gamma   90.00
#
_symmetry.space_group_name_H-M   'P 1'
#
loop_
_entity.id
_entity.type
_entity.pdbx_description
1 polymer ?
#
loop_
_entity_poly.entity_id
_entity_poly.type
_entity_poly.pdbx_seq_one_letter_code
_entity_poly.pdbx_strand_id
1 'polypeptide(L)'
;TRIDLFGAEEVVGFYNTYTAHCADDLAARLAAEGVEVSRDPVTGEVHALRSPAAGVAGVQFHPESVLTLRGVELVRDLLIGVRAPV
;
A
#
# COMPACT_ATOMS: atom_id res chain seq x y z
N THR A 1 1.69 -6.35 12.29
CA THR A 1 2.59 -7.01 11.32
C THR A 1 3.53 -5.97 10.75
N ARG A 2 4.81 -6.32 10.55
CA ARG A 2 5.79 -5.43 9.93
C ARG A 2 5.79 -5.64 8.42
N ILE A 3 5.73 -4.56 7.64
CA ILE A 3 5.67 -4.58 6.19
C ILE A 3 6.60 -3.51 5.59
N ASP A 4 6.98 -3.66 4.32
CA ASP A 4 7.49 -2.55 3.51
C ASP A 4 6.31 -1.83 2.84
N LEU A 5 6.09 -0.56 3.16
CA LEU A 5 5.08 0.30 2.57
C LEU A 5 5.76 1.36 1.70
N PHE A 6 5.93 1.05 0.42
CA PHE A 6 6.56 1.91 -0.58
C PHE A 6 8.00 2.35 -0.18
N GLY A 7 8.79 1.40 0.34
CA GLY A 7 10.18 1.62 0.73
C GLY A 7 10.39 2.06 2.19
N ALA A 8 9.32 2.17 2.98
CA ALA A 8 9.38 2.46 4.41
C ALA A 8 8.88 1.26 5.22
N GLU A 9 9.63 0.88 6.25
CA GLU A 9 9.19 -0.17 7.17
C GLU A 9 8.10 0.36 8.11
N GLU A 10 6.94 -0.30 8.14
CA GLU A 10 5.79 0.11 8.97
C GLU A 10 5.19 -1.08 9.73
N VAL A 11 4.60 -0.80 10.90
CA VAL A 11 3.91 -1.81 11.72
C VAL A 11 2.41 -1.55 11.69
N VAL A 12 1.65 -2.47 11.07
CA VAL A 12 0.22 -2.28 10.76
C VAL A 12 -0.66 -3.43 11.26
N GLY A 13 -1.94 -3.16 11.49
CA GLY A 13 -2.96 -4.13 11.88
C GLY A 13 -3.80 -4.64 10.69
N PHE A 14 -4.01 -5.95 10.61
CA PHE A 14 -4.83 -6.59 9.57
C PHE A 14 -6.07 -7.28 10.18
N TYR A 15 -7.20 -7.19 9.48
CA TYR A 15 -8.46 -7.87 9.80
C TYR A 15 -9.17 -8.35 8.53
N ASN A 16 -8.47 -9.14 7.72
CA ASN A 16 -8.97 -9.67 6.45
C ASN A 16 -8.72 -11.18 6.37
N THR A 17 -9.66 -11.90 5.75
CA THR A 17 -9.50 -13.34 5.45
C THR A 17 -8.93 -13.57 4.05
N TYR A 18 -9.22 -12.66 3.12
CA TYR A 18 -8.74 -12.72 1.74
C TYR A 18 -7.70 -11.63 1.51
N THR A 19 -6.75 -11.91 0.63
CA THR A 19 -5.72 -10.96 0.21
C THR A 19 -5.53 -11.05 -1.29
N ALA A 20 -5.18 -9.93 -1.92
CA ALA A 20 -4.75 -9.94 -3.30
C ALA A 20 -3.29 -10.42 -3.39
N HIS A 21 -2.98 -11.17 -4.44
CA HIS A 21 -1.60 -11.50 -4.79
C HIS A 21 -1.21 -10.79 -6.08
N CYS A 22 0.02 -10.28 -6.12
CA CYS A 22 0.59 -9.63 -7.28
C CYS A 22 1.94 -10.27 -7.57
N ALA A 23 2.05 -10.98 -8.70
CA ALA A 23 3.31 -11.53 -9.19
C ALA A 23 4.20 -10.44 -9.79
N ASP A 24 5.48 -10.74 -9.97
CA ASP A 24 6.50 -9.76 -10.41
C ASP A 24 6.19 -9.16 -11.78
N ASP A 25 5.69 -9.96 -12.72
CA ASP A 25 5.32 -9.55 -14.07
C ASP A 25 4.10 -8.61 -14.06
N LEU A 26 3.11 -8.92 -13.23
CA LEU A 26 1.95 -8.06 -13.02
C LEU A 26 2.34 -6.74 -12.34
N ALA A 27 3.21 -6.78 -11.33
CA ALA A 27 3.72 -5.60 -10.65
C ALA A 27 4.48 -4.69 -11.62
N ALA A 28 5.33 -5.26 -12.48
CA ALA A 28 6.06 -4.51 -13.50
C ALA A 28 5.12 -3.86 -14.52
N ARG A 29 4.08 -4.57 -14.96
CA ARG A 29 3.06 -4.02 -15.86
C ARG A 29 2.27 -2.88 -15.21
N LEU A 30 1.81 -3.06 -13.98
CA LEU A 30 1.09 -2.04 -13.22
C LEU A 30 1.97 -0.79 -13.01
N ALA A 31 3.25 -0.97 -12.71
CA ALA A 31 4.19 0.13 -12.59
C ALA A 31 4.35 0.92 -13.90
N ALA A 32 4.41 0.23 -15.05
CA ALA A 32 4.42 0.87 -16.37
C ALA A 32 3.14 1.66 -16.66
N GLU A 33 2.02 1.30 -16.03
CA GLU A 33 0.73 2.01 -16.08
C GLU A 33 0.59 3.09 -14.98
N GLY A 34 1.64 3.32 -14.18
CA GLY A 34 1.64 4.33 -13.11
C GLY A 34 0.91 3.90 -11.84
N VAL A 35 0.84 2.59 -11.57
CA VAL A 35 0.32 2.01 -10.35
C VAL A 35 1.47 1.34 -9.58
N GLU A 36 1.81 1.90 -8.42
CA GLU A 36 2.77 1.31 -7.50
C GLU A 36 2.05 0.30 -6.58
N VAL A 37 2.66 -0.86 -6.37
CA VAL A 37 2.13 -1.92 -5.50
C VAL A 37 3.16 -2.22 -4.41
N SER A 38 2.77 -2.01 -3.14
CA SER A 38 3.51 -2.51 -1.97
C SER A 38 3.02 -3.93 -1.69
N ARG A 39 3.95 -4.88 -1.66
CA ARG A 39 3.67 -6.30 -1.49
C ARG A 39 4.79 -7.01 -0.76
N ASP A 40 4.47 -8.13 -0.13
CA ASP A 40 5.48 -9.06 0.39
C ASP A 40 6.29 -9.64 -0.79
N PRO A 41 7.64 -9.56 -0.78
CA PRO A 41 8.47 -10.00 -1.89
C PRO A 41 8.58 -11.53 -2.01
N VAL A 42 8.20 -12.27 -0.97
CA VAL A 42 8.25 -13.75 -0.94
C VAL A 42 6.90 -14.35 -1.32
N THR A 43 5.80 -13.84 -0.77
CA THR A 43 4.45 -14.39 -0.97
C THR A 43 3.67 -13.68 -2.08
N GLY A 44 4.07 -12.46 -2.44
CA GLY A 44 3.35 -11.60 -3.37
C GLY A 44 2.07 -11.00 -2.81
N GLU A 45 1.78 -11.16 -1.51
CA GLU A 45 0.60 -10.58 -0.86
C GLU A 45 0.65 -9.04 -0.93
N VAL A 46 -0.42 -8.43 -1.41
CA VAL A 46 -0.51 -6.97 -1.56
C VAL A 46 -0.88 -6.34 -0.23
N HIS A 47 -0.06 -5.41 0.24
CA HIS A 47 -0.34 -4.61 1.42
C HIS A 47 -0.99 -3.27 1.08
N ALA A 48 -0.58 -2.66 -0.03
CA ALA A 48 -1.12 -1.39 -0.50
C ALA A 48 -0.88 -1.18 -2.00
N LEU A 49 -1.63 -0.27 -2.59
CA LEU A 49 -1.39 0.26 -3.93
C LEU A 49 -1.63 1.76 -3.97
N ARG A 50 -0.97 2.45 -4.89
CA ARG A 50 -1.26 3.86 -5.18
C ARG A 50 -1.05 4.18 -6.65
N SER A 51 -1.82 5.12 -7.15
CA SER A 51 -1.62 5.75 -8.45
C SER A 51 -1.82 7.25 -8.30
N PRO A 52 -0.73 8.03 -8.28
CA PRO A 52 -0.82 9.49 -8.18
C PRO A 52 -1.60 10.10 -9.35
N ALA A 53 -1.39 9.58 -10.57
CA ALA A 53 -2.08 10.06 -11.77
C ALA A 53 -3.60 9.80 -11.73
N ALA A 54 -4.03 8.68 -11.15
CA ALA A 54 -5.44 8.36 -10.96
C ALA A 54 -6.03 8.92 -9.64
N GLY A 55 -5.22 9.55 -8.79
CA GLY A 55 -5.65 10.13 -7.53
C GLY A 55 -6.16 9.12 -6.50
N VAL A 56 -5.64 7.88 -6.53
CA VAL A 56 -6.15 6.78 -5.69
C VAL A 56 -5.03 6.08 -4.93
N ALA A 57 -5.27 5.83 -3.64
CA ALA A 57 -4.48 4.92 -2.80
C ALA A 57 -5.42 3.97 -2.08
N GLY A 58 -4.98 2.72 -1.92
CA GLY A 58 -5.70 1.68 -1.19
C GLY A 58 -4.74 0.90 -0.31
N VAL A 59 -5.22 0.48 0.86
CA VAL A 59 -4.48 -0.35 1.81
C VAL A 59 -5.29 -1.58 2.18
N GLN A 60 -4.61 -2.69 2.38
CA GLN A 60 -5.20 -3.94 2.85
C GLN A 60 -5.28 -4.00 4.38
N PHE A 61 -4.36 -3.32 5.07
CA PHE A 61 -4.36 -3.15 6.52
C PHE A 61 -5.33 -2.03 6.95
N HIS A 62 -5.52 -1.90 8.26
CA HIS A 62 -6.39 -0.91 8.90
C HIS A 62 -5.54 0.16 9.59
N PRO A 63 -5.35 1.36 8.99
CA PRO A 63 -4.59 2.44 9.61
C PRO A 63 -5.17 2.89 10.95
N GLU A 64 -6.48 2.78 11.13
CA GLU A 64 -7.23 3.16 12.33
C GLU A 64 -7.10 2.15 13.48
N SER A 65 -6.55 0.97 13.22
CA SER A 65 -6.40 -0.06 14.25
C SER A 65 -5.41 0.37 15.34
N VAL A 66 -5.71 0.00 16.59
CA VAL A 66 -4.76 0.11 17.71
C VAL A 66 -3.47 -0.71 17.50
N LEU A 67 -3.49 -1.67 16.57
CA LEU A 67 -2.32 -2.47 16.20
C LEU A 67 -1.42 -1.77 15.17
N THR A 68 -1.87 -0.66 14.57
CA THR A 68 -1.09 0.12 13.61
C THR A 68 -0.34 1.24 14.33
N LEU A 69 0.98 1.24 14.21
CA LEU A 69 1.80 2.34 14.68
C LEU A 69 1.71 3.49 13.66
N ARG A 70 1.50 4.72 14.17
CA ARG A 70 1.44 5.95 13.35
C ARG A 70 0.34 5.97 12.27
N GLY A 71 -0.80 5.34 12.54
CA GLY A 71 -1.91 5.24 11.58
C GLY A 71 -2.38 6.56 10.97
N VAL A 72 -2.40 7.64 11.75
CA VAL A 72 -2.78 8.99 11.28
C VAL A 72 -1.77 9.52 10.26
N GLU A 73 -0.48 9.36 10.54
CA GLU A 73 0.59 9.76 9.64
C GLU A 73 0.55 8.95 8.35
N LEU A 74 0.32 7.64 8.42
CA LEU A 74 0.19 6.79 7.24
C LEU A 74 -0.96 7.25 6.32
N VAL A 75 -2.15 7.53 6.89
CA VAL A 75 -3.28 8.05 6.11
C VAL A 75 -2.94 9.40 5.48
N ARG A 76 -2.33 10.31 6.24
CA ARG A 76 -1.89 11.61 5.72
C ARG A 76 -0.93 11.44 4.54
N ASP A 77 0.08 10.58 4.67
CA ASP A 77 1.11 10.39 3.65
C ASP A 77 0.55 9.73 2.39
N LEU A 78 -0.39 8.80 2.53
CA LEU A 78 -1.14 8.22 1.41
C LEU A 78 -1.95 9.29 0.66
N LEU A 79 -2.68 10.15 1.38
CA LEU A 79 -3.47 11.24 0.80
C LEU A 79 -2.60 12.27 0.08
N ILE A 80 -1.45 12.64 0.67
CA ILE A 80 -0.47 13.53 0.03
C ILE A 80 0.08 12.88 -1.24
N GLY A 81 0.41 11.59 -1.18
CA GLY A 81 1.02 10.84 -2.28
C GLY A 81 0.14 10.70 -3.52
N VAL A 82 -1.18 10.94 -3.41
CA VAL A 82 -2.12 10.85 -4.54
C VAL A 82 -2.81 12.16 -4.88
N ARG A 83 -2.35 13.26 -4.30
CA ARG A 83 -2.88 14.58 -4.64
C ARG A 83 -2.45 14.96 -6.06
N ALA A 84 -3.40 15.47 -6.86
CA ALA A 84 -3.08 16.05 -8.16
C ALA A 84 -2.06 17.20 -8.00
N PRO A 85 -1.07 17.32 -8.90
CA PRO A 85 -0.21 18.49 -8.92
C PRO A 85 -1.06 19.76 -9.09
N VAL A 86 -0.76 20.78 -8.28
CA VAL A 86 -1.44 22.09 -8.31
C VAL A 86 -0.88 22.94 -9.44
#